data_AF-A0A945DFR3-F1
#
_entry.id   AF-A0A945DFR3-F1
#
_cell.length_a   1.000
_cell.length_b   1.000
_cell.length_c   1.000
_cell.angle_alpha   90.00
_cell.angle_beta   90.00
_cell.angle_gamma   90.00
#
_symmetry.space_group_name_H-M   'P 1'
#
loop_
_entity.id
_entity.type
_entity.pdbx_description
1 polymer ?
#
loop_
_entity_poly.entity_id
_entity_poly.type
_entity_poly.pdbx_seq_one_letter_code
_entity_poly.pdbx_strand_id
1 'polypeptide(L)'
;MIKLVPILLLSMISLFGISNNEYYIQYKGITLGKISDFSTIDKGYLIGKPVGGILGAFITFDNYIIHEAGKKPKIKGDNKEKKDKYLLLSLIRKIQKEQPKHTVFKKDNYEITIECKNSKCTYSRLNTKKQKTYTGYMNFKNNILDVMCDDESHICFKQVQ
;
A
#
# COMPACT_ATOMS: atom_id res chain seq x y z
N MET A 1 -15.08 54.51 -25.27
CA MET A 1 -15.55 53.89 -24.01
C MET A 1 -16.47 52.74 -24.35
N ILE A 2 -15.93 51.51 -24.41
CA ILE A 2 -16.71 50.32 -24.73
C ILE A 2 -16.46 49.29 -23.63
N LYS A 3 -17.56 49.08 -22.88
CA LYS A 3 -18.00 47.96 -22.04
C LYS A 3 -16.97 46.94 -21.56
N LEU A 4 -16.83 46.89 -20.23
CA LEU A 4 -16.44 45.71 -19.47
C LEU A 4 -17.15 44.45 -20.00
N VAL A 5 -16.38 43.40 -20.20
CA VAL A 5 -16.86 42.03 -20.33
C VAL A 5 -16.19 41.21 -19.22
N PRO A 6 -16.94 40.74 -18.19
CA PRO A 6 -16.43 39.80 -17.22
C PRO A 6 -16.66 38.39 -17.77
N ILE A 7 -15.64 37.74 -18.32
CA ILE A 7 -15.73 36.33 -18.70
C ILE A 7 -15.18 35.48 -17.56
N LEU A 8 -16.15 34.88 -16.86
CA LEU A 8 -16.16 33.58 -16.21
C LEU A 8 -14.86 33.04 -15.60
N LEU A 9 -14.92 32.87 -14.28
CA LEU A 9 -14.41 31.68 -13.59
C LEU A 9 -14.65 30.42 -14.44
N LEU A 10 -13.58 29.71 -14.80
CA LEU A 10 -13.59 28.27 -14.74
C LEU A 10 -12.50 27.85 -13.76
N SER A 11 -12.93 27.66 -12.53
CA SER A 11 -12.24 26.84 -11.54
C SER A 11 -11.87 25.51 -12.18
N MET A 12 -10.60 25.34 -12.57
CA MET A 12 -9.99 24.01 -12.62
C MET A 12 -9.87 23.52 -11.17
N ILE A 13 -11.00 23.17 -10.57
CA ILE A 13 -11.04 22.12 -9.57
C ILE A 13 -10.66 20.90 -10.37
N SER A 14 -9.38 20.55 -10.29
CA SER A 14 -8.91 19.23 -10.67
C SER A 14 -9.75 18.24 -9.89
N LEU A 15 -10.77 17.70 -10.57
CA LEU A 15 -11.43 16.45 -10.25
C LEU A 15 -10.37 15.34 -10.40
N PHE A 16 -9.34 15.36 -9.56
CA PHE A 16 -8.71 14.13 -9.12
C PHE A 16 -9.80 13.46 -8.28
N GLY A 17 -10.65 12.68 -8.96
CA GLY A 17 -11.48 11.70 -8.30
C GLY A 17 -10.52 10.87 -7.45
N ILE A 18 -10.54 11.10 -6.14
CA ILE A 18 -9.93 10.24 -5.16
C ILE A 18 -10.74 8.95 -5.28
N SER A 19 -10.33 8.06 -6.18
CA SER A 19 -10.86 6.71 -6.21
C SER A 19 -10.45 6.10 -4.88
N ASN A 20 -11.41 6.01 -3.95
CA ASN A 20 -11.27 5.27 -2.70
C ASN A 20 -11.16 3.79 -3.06
N ASN A 21 -9.96 3.38 -3.46
CA ASN A 21 -9.64 1.99 -3.71
C ASN A 21 -9.42 1.37 -2.34
N GLU A 22 -10.41 0.63 -1.86
CA GLU A 22 -10.27 -0.13 -0.63
C GLU A 22 -9.49 -1.41 -0.91
N TYR A 23 -8.77 -1.91 0.08
CA TYR A 23 -8.04 -3.19 -0.06
C TYR A 23 -8.20 -4.07 1.15
N TYR A 24 -8.18 -5.38 0.95
CA TYR A 24 -7.98 -6.35 2.01
C TYR A 24 -6.49 -6.51 2.32
N ILE A 25 -6.14 -6.49 3.61
CA ILE A 25 -4.88 -7.03 4.11
C ILE A 25 -5.12 -8.52 4.38
N GLN A 26 -4.39 -9.39 3.71
CA GLN A 26 -4.43 -10.83 3.90
C GLN A 26 -3.12 -11.35 4.45
N TYR A 27 -3.17 -12.34 5.33
CA TYR A 27 -2.02 -13.11 5.77
C TYR A 27 -2.28 -14.60 5.52
N LYS A 28 -1.43 -15.24 4.71
CA LYS A 28 -1.63 -16.65 4.29
C LYS A 28 -3.05 -16.94 3.78
N GLY A 29 -3.62 -15.98 3.02
CA GLY A 29 -4.97 -16.08 2.46
C GLY A 29 -6.11 -15.69 3.41
N ILE A 30 -5.85 -15.49 4.70
CA ILE A 30 -6.86 -15.06 5.68
C ILE A 30 -6.95 -13.54 5.66
N THR A 31 -8.14 -12.98 5.46
CA THR A 31 -8.37 -11.53 5.54
C THR A 31 -8.28 -11.07 6.99
N LEU A 32 -7.30 -10.20 7.28
CA LEU A 32 -7.07 -9.61 8.59
C LEU A 32 -7.77 -8.28 8.77
N GLY A 33 -8.07 -7.60 7.67
CA GLY A 33 -8.80 -6.34 7.70
C GLY A 33 -8.89 -5.68 6.33
N LYS A 34 -9.58 -4.56 6.30
CA LYS A 34 -9.85 -3.71 5.15
C LYS A 34 -9.20 -2.34 5.40
N ILE A 35 -8.37 -1.90 4.47
CA ILE A 35 -7.81 -0.54 4.41
C ILE A 35 -8.67 0.29 3.46
N SER A 36 -8.99 1.52 3.83
CA SER A 36 -9.77 2.43 2.98
C SER A 36 -8.97 2.93 1.78
N ASP A 37 -7.68 3.16 2.00
CA ASP A 37 -6.68 3.58 1.00
C ASP A 37 -5.26 3.37 1.57
N PHE A 38 -4.25 3.85 0.84
CA PHE A 38 -2.84 3.82 1.26
C PHE A 38 -2.32 5.16 1.83
N SER A 39 -3.19 6.11 2.15
CA SER A 39 -2.82 7.49 2.55
C SER A 39 -1.94 7.57 3.81
N THR A 40 -2.07 6.60 4.72
CA THR A 40 -1.28 6.60 5.96
C THR A 40 0.14 6.10 5.76
N ILE A 41 0.47 5.52 4.60
CA ILE A 41 1.82 5.01 4.33
C ILE A 41 2.86 6.11 4.53
N ASP A 42 2.60 7.35 4.12
CA ASP A 42 3.55 8.46 4.29
C ASP A 42 3.84 8.81 5.75
N LYS A 43 2.94 8.44 6.66
CA LYS A 43 3.14 8.53 8.12
C LYS A 43 3.90 7.33 8.69
N GLY A 44 4.19 6.33 7.85
CA GLY A 44 4.94 5.12 8.20
C GLY A 44 4.07 3.99 8.74
N TYR A 45 2.75 3.98 8.49
CA TYR A 45 1.87 2.89 8.93
C TYR A 45 0.67 2.67 8.02
N LEU A 46 0.00 1.53 8.16
CA LEU A 46 -1.29 1.17 7.57
C LEU A 46 -2.20 0.58 8.63
N ILE A 47 -3.50 0.90 8.54
CA ILE A 47 -4.52 0.44 9.49
C ILE A 47 -5.61 -0.30 8.72
N GLY A 48 -5.65 -1.62 8.86
CA GLY A 48 -6.76 -2.44 8.39
C GLY A 48 -7.82 -2.59 9.48
N LYS A 49 -9.06 -2.22 9.19
CA LYS A 49 -10.20 -2.45 10.08
C LYS A 49 -10.79 -3.84 9.85
N PRO A 50 -11.35 -4.51 10.87
CA PRO A 50 -12.05 -5.77 10.69
C PRO A 50 -13.09 -5.70 9.58
N VAL A 51 -13.17 -6.76 8.80
CA VAL A 51 -14.23 -6.95 7.80
C VAL A 51 -15.47 -7.52 8.47
N GLY A 52 -16.66 -7.09 8.06
CA GLY A 52 -17.91 -7.65 8.58
C GLY A 52 -18.18 -9.07 8.07
N GLY A 53 -19.14 -9.75 8.70
CA GLY A 53 -19.62 -11.06 8.27
C GLY A 53 -18.61 -12.20 8.49
N ILE A 54 -18.73 -13.26 7.70
CA ILE A 54 -17.94 -14.49 7.88
C ILE A 54 -16.42 -14.27 7.72
N LEU A 55 -16.02 -13.26 6.93
CA LEU A 55 -14.62 -12.92 6.71
C LEU A 55 -13.93 -12.35 7.96
N GLY A 56 -14.71 -11.80 8.91
CA GLY A 56 -14.20 -11.25 10.17
C GLY A 56 -14.62 -12.00 11.42
N ALA A 57 -15.35 -13.11 11.29
CA ALA A 57 -15.90 -13.85 12.43
C ALA A 57 -14.82 -14.34 13.44
N PHE A 58 -13.57 -14.45 12.99
CA PHE A 58 -12.43 -14.91 13.82
C PHE A 58 -11.46 -13.78 14.19
N ILE A 59 -11.80 -12.53 13.87
CA ILE A 59 -10.97 -11.35 14.14
C ILE A 59 -11.43 -10.72 15.44
N THR A 60 -10.61 -10.82 16.48
CA THR A 60 -10.94 -10.32 17.83
C THR A 60 -10.40 -8.92 18.13
N PHE A 61 -9.59 -8.36 17.22
CA PHE A 61 -8.94 -7.07 17.39
C PHE A 61 -9.70 -5.97 16.64
N ASP A 62 -9.64 -4.74 17.15
CA ASP A 62 -10.26 -3.55 16.59
C ASP A 62 -9.54 -3.06 15.33
N ASN A 63 -8.22 -3.23 15.25
CA ASN A 63 -7.43 -2.90 14.06
C ASN A 63 -6.24 -3.83 13.87
N TYR A 64 -5.89 -4.09 12.61
CA TYR A 64 -4.62 -4.65 12.20
C TYR A 64 -3.69 -3.55 11.70
N ILE A 65 -2.55 -3.35 12.36
CA ILE A 65 -1.65 -2.23 12.10
C ILE A 65 -0.31 -2.74 11.59
N ILE A 66 0.07 -2.37 10.37
CA ILE A 66 1.42 -2.55 9.84
C ILE A 66 2.17 -1.23 10.00
N HIS A 67 3.37 -1.22 10.59
CA HIS A 67 4.09 0.04 10.82
C HIS A 67 5.61 -0.07 10.67
N GLU A 68 6.25 0.99 10.18
CA GLU A 68 7.70 1.17 10.18
C GLU A 68 8.24 1.26 11.63
N ALA A 69 9.54 1.04 11.79
CA ALA A 69 10.21 1.17 13.08
C ALA A 69 10.03 2.59 13.64
N GLY A 70 9.53 2.72 14.88
CA GLY A 70 9.30 4.01 15.53
C GLY A 70 8.10 4.82 14.98
N LYS A 71 7.33 4.27 14.03
CA LYS A 71 6.16 4.94 13.41
C LYS A 71 4.82 4.34 13.82
N LYS A 72 4.79 3.62 14.95
CA LYS A 72 3.56 3.05 15.51
C LYS A 72 2.56 4.17 15.85
N PRO A 73 1.33 4.16 15.30
CA PRO A 73 0.30 5.12 15.68
C PRO A 73 -0.26 4.82 17.07
N LYS A 74 -0.72 5.85 17.78
CA LYS A 74 -1.48 5.70 19.03
C LYS A 74 -2.96 5.60 18.71
N ILE A 75 -3.52 4.40 18.77
CA ILE A 75 -4.94 4.12 18.52
C ILE A 75 -5.51 3.45 19.77
N LYS A 76 -6.73 3.84 20.18
CA LYS A 76 -7.43 3.20 21.30
C LYS A 76 -7.96 1.82 20.87
N GLY A 77 -8.23 0.95 21.85
CA GLY A 77 -8.80 -0.38 21.60
C GLY A 77 -7.76 -1.50 21.55
N ASP A 78 -8.23 -2.72 21.29
CA ASP A 78 -7.38 -3.90 21.13
C ASP A 78 -6.82 -3.95 19.72
N ASN A 79 -5.52 -3.67 19.56
CA ASN A 79 -4.90 -3.52 18.25
C ASN A 79 -3.87 -4.63 18.01
N LYS A 80 -4.00 -5.33 16.88
CA LYS A 80 -3.00 -6.29 16.44
C LYS A 80 -1.94 -5.59 15.61
N GLU A 81 -0.71 -5.58 16.11
CA GLU A 81 0.39 -4.83 15.49
C GLU A 81 1.41 -5.74 14.82
N LYS A 82 1.94 -5.30 13.68
CA LYS A 82 3.04 -5.92 12.98
C LYS A 82 4.03 -4.88 12.48
N LYS A 83 5.27 -4.97 12.97
CA LYS A 83 6.39 -4.19 12.44
C LYS A 83 6.68 -4.60 10.99
N ASP A 84 6.82 -3.62 10.11
CA ASP A 84 7.16 -3.79 8.70
C ASP A 84 8.65 -4.14 8.52
N LYS A 85 9.02 -5.37 8.89
CA LYS A 85 10.40 -5.88 8.73
C LYS A 85 10.79 -6.11 7.27
N TYR A 86 9.80 -6.13 6.38
CA TYR A 86 9.93 -6.48 4.97
C TYR A 86 9.71 -5.28 4.05
N LEU A 87 9.69 -4.05 4.57
CA LEU A 87 9.61 -2.83 3.75
C LEU A 87 8.40 -2.80 2.80
N LEU A 88 7.29 -3.46 3.16
CA LEU A 88 6.07 -3.50 2.35
C LEU A 88 5.53 -2.09 2.12
N LEU A 89 5.51 -1.26 3.17
CA LEU A 89 5.02 0.12 3.08
C LEU A 89 5.89 0.97 2.16
N SER A 90 7.19 0.71 2.15
CA SER A 90 8.15 1.43 1.30
C SER A 90 8.00 1.06 -0.16
N LEU A 91 7.78 -0.22 -0.43
CA LEU A 91 7.53 -0.72 -1.79
C LEU A 91 6.26 -0.11 -2.37
N ILE A 92 5.15 -0.13 -1.61
CA ILE A 92 3.89 0.47 -2.05
C ILE A 92 4.07 1.97 -2.31
N ARG A 93 4.69 2.71 -1.39
CA ARG A 93 4.97 4.14 -1.56
C ARG A 93 5.74 4.43 -2.85
N LYS A 94 6.82 3.66 -3.09
CA LYS A 94 7.70 3.83 -4.25
C LYS A 94 6.94 3.64 -5.56
N ILE A 95 6.15 2.58 -5.63
CA ILE A 95 5.41 2.20 -6.83
C ILE A 95 4.23 3.12 -7.09
N GLN A 96 3.51 3.55 -6.05
CA GLN A 96 2.42 4.52 -6.21
C GLN A 96 2.91 5.87 -6.73
N LYS A 97 4.11 6.28 -6.33
CA LYS A 97 4.70 7.56 -6.74
C LYS A 97 5.28 7.52 -8.15
N GLU A 98 5.96 6.43 -8.52
CA GLU A 98 6.83 6.42 -9.70
C GLU A 98 6.36 5.52 -10.85
N GLN A 99 5.53 4.50 -10.59
CA GLN A 99 5.14 3.46 -11.55
C GLN A 99 6.29 3.03 -12.50
N PRO A 100 7.44 2.60 -11.95
CA PRO A 100 8.66 2.45 -12.73
C PRO A 100 8.59 1.24 -13.65
N LYS A 101 9.14 1.32 -14.86
CA LYS A 101 9.42 0.12 -15.68
C LYS A 101 10.51 -0.75 -15.05
N HIS A 102 11.54 -0.10 -14.51
CA HIS A 102 12.61 -0.73 -13.76
C HIS A 102 13.13 0.29 -12.73
N THR A 103 13.38 -0.15 -11.50
CA THR A 103 14.08 0.69 -10.51
C THR A 103 14.89 -0.18 -9.55
N VAL A 104 16.06 0.34 -9.18
CA VAL A 104 16.89 -0.22 -8.11
C VAL A 104 17.08 0.86 -7.06
N PHE A 105 16.83 0.51 -5.80
CA PHE A 105 17.08 1.43 -4.69
C PHE A 105 17.48 0.68 -3.43
N LYS A 106 18.16 1.40 -2.53
CA LYS A 106 18.59 0.88 -1.23
C LYS A 106 17.73 1.47 -0.14
N LYS A 107 17.32 0.63 0.82
CA LYS A 107 16.68 1.07 2.07
C LYS A 107 17.11 0.15 3.21
N ASP A 108 17.56 0.75 4.31
CA ASP A 108 18.14 0.03 5.44
C ASP A 108 19.25 -0.95 4.98
N ASN A 109 19.12 -2.23 5.32
CA ASN A 109 20.06 -3.29 4.92
C ASN A 109 19.58 -4.05 3.67
N TYR A 110 18.80 -3.40 2.82
CA TYR A 110 18.22 -4.01 1.64
C TYR A 110 18.56 -3.26 0.37
N GLU A 111 18.92 -4.01 -0.67
CA GLU A 111 18.88 -3.56 -2.06
C GLU A 111 17.62 -4.15 -2.70
N ILE A 112 16.82 -3.29 -3.33
CA ILE A 112 15.52 -3.63 -3.88
C ILE A 112 15.55 -3.35 -5.37
N THR A 113 15.17 -4.35 -6.16
CA THR A 113 14.98 -4.24 -7.60
C THR A 113 13.52 -4.49 -7.92
N ILE A 114 12.90 -3.59 -8.67
CA ILE A 114 11.52 -3.73 -9.16
C ILE A 114 11.58 -3.73 -10.68
N GLU A 115 10.91 -4.70 -11.30
CA GLU A 115 10.78 -4.84 -12.74
C GLU A 115 9.31 -4.92 -13.11
N CYS A 116 8.86 -4.03 -13.98
CA CYS A 116 7.47 -3.95 -14.41
C CYS A 116 7.38 -4.16 -15.92
N LYS A 117 6.53 -5.11 -16.31
CA LYS A 117 6.17 -5.38 -17.70
C LYS A 117 4.65 -5.37 -17.82
N ASN A 118 4.14 -4.44 -18.63
CA ASN A 118 2.71 -4.17 -18.74
C ASN A 118 2.11 -3.86 -17.35
N SER A 119 1.00 -4.51 -17.00
CA SER A 119 0.30 -4.40 -15.73
C SER A 119 0.87 -5.24 -14.58
N LYS A 120 2.06 -5.81 -14.73
CA LYS A 120 2.65 -6.72 -13.72
C LYS A 120 4.04 -6.25 -13.34
N CYS A 121 4.30 -6.19 -12.05
CA CYS A 121 5.60 -5.92 -11.48
C CYS A 121 6.06 -7.10 -10.62
N THR A 122 7.30 -7.50 -10.75
CA THR A 122 7.98 -8.34 -9.77
C THR A 122 8.98 -7.49 -9.00
N TYR A 123 9.29 -7.88 -7.78
CA TYR A 123 10.40 -7.29 -7.06
C TYR A 123 11.26 -8.35 -6.39
N SER A 124 12.54 -8.06 -6.29
CA SER A 124 13.48 -8.77 -5.46
C SER A 124 14.05 -7.82 -4.43
N ARG A 125 14.33 -8.35 -3.24
CA ARG A 125 14.86 -7.59 -2.11
C ARG A 125 15.96 -8.40 -1.46
N LEU A 126 17.21 -8.02 -1.74
CA LEU A 126 18.41 -8.63 -1.21
C LEU A 126 18.72 -8.03 0.16
N ASN A 127 18.73 -8.85 1.20
CA ASN A 127 19.28 -8.45 2.50
C ASN A 127 20.80 -8.49 2.43
N THR A 128 21.45 -7.34 2.39
CA THR A 128 22.90 -7.22 2.20
C THR A 128 23.70 -7.76 3.38
N LYS A 129 23.10 -7.85 4.58
CA LYS A 129 23.74 -8.44 5.77
C LYS A 129 23.66 -9.96 5.79
N LYS A 130 22.53 -10.52 5.37
CA LYS A 130 22.26 -11.96 5.41
C LYS A 130 22.56 -12.68 4.09
N GLN A 131 22.78 -11.91 3.01
CA GLN A 131 22.88 -12.42 1.64
C GLN A 131 21.69 -13.30 1.23
N LYS A 132 20.49 -12.99 1.77
CA LYS A 132 19.23 -13.68 1.42
C LYS A 132 18.36 -12.77 0.57
N THR A 133 17.86 -13.30 -0.53
CA THR A 133 16.93 -12.62 -1.44
C THR A 133 15.50 -13.02 -1.10
N TYR A 134 14.61 -12.03 -1.08
CA TYR A 134 13.18 -12.19 -0.92
C TYR A 134 12.47 -11.65 -2.16
N THR A 135 11.32 -12.23 -2.51
CA THR A 135 10.58 -11.86 -3.71
C THR A 135 9.12 -11.57 -3.42
N GLY A 136 8.48 -10.96 -4.41
CA GLY A 136 7.06 -10.77 -4.44
C GLY A 136 6.63 -10.16 -5.77
N TYR A 137 5.35 -9.89 -5.89
CA TYR A 137 4.77 -9.34 -7.12
C TYR A 137 3.66 -8.34 -6.82
N MET A 138 3.35 -7.56 -7.84
CA MET A 138 2.24 -6.62 -7.87
C MET A 138 1.56 -6.64 -9.23
N ASN A 139 0.23 -6.57 -9.25
CA ASN A 139 -0.55 -6.36 -10.48
C ASN A 139 -1.30 -5.04 -10.39
N PHE A 140 -1.51 -4.42 -11.56
CA PHE A 140 -2.20 -3.16 -11.70
C PHE A 140 -3.37 -3.28 -12.66
N LYS A 141 -4.51 -2.69 -12.32
CA LYS A 141 -5.66 -2.54 -13.21
C LYS A 141 -5.92 -1.06 -13.39
N ASN A 142 -5.90 -0.57 -14.62
CA ASN A 142 -6.07 0.87 -14.92
C ASN A 142 -5.13 1.77 -14.12
N ASN A 143 -3.85 1.38 -14.00
CA ASN A 143 -2.81 2.09 -13.23
C ASN A 143 -3.07 2.17 -11.71
N ILE A 144 -4.06 1.44 -11.20
CA ILE A 144 -4.34 1.28 -9.77
C ILE A 144 -3.79 -0.08 -9.33
N LEU A 145 -3.19 -0.15 -8.14
CA LEU A 145 -2.75 -1.42 -7.57
C LEU A 145 -3.99 -2.33 -7.43
N ASP A 146 -3.94 -3.53 -8.00
CA ASP A 146 -5.00 -4.54 -7.87
C ASP A 146 -4.60 -5.57 -6.81
N VAL A 147 -3.35 -6.05 -6.87
CA VAL A 147 -2.78 -6.92 -5.84
C VAL A 147 -1.31 -6.64 -5.63
N MET A 148 -0.86 -6.75 -4.40
CA MET A 148 0.56 -6.93 -4.03
C MET A 148 0.64 -8.13 -3.11
N CYS A 149 1.61 -9.03 -3.32
CA CYS A 149 1.91 -10.13 -2.43
C CYS A 149 3.41 -10.25 -2.21
N ASP A 150 3.80 -10.47 -0.96
CA ASP A 150 5.17 -10.70 -0.55
C ASP A 150 5.35 -12.14 -0.07
N ASP A 151 6.25 -12.87 -0.71
CA ASP A 151 6.37 -14.33 -0.52
C ASP A 151 6.84 -14.69 0.89
N GLU A 152 7.75 -13.89 1.46
CA GLU A 152 8.36 -14.19 2.77
C GLU A 152 7.48 -13.76 3.94
N SER A 153 6.84 -12.59 3.86
CA SER A 153 5.91 -12.15 4.92
C SER A 153 4.55 -12.81 4.84
N HIS A 154 4.22 -13.43 3.70
CA HIS A 154 2.91 -13.97 3.34
C HIS A 154 1.77 -12.96 3.46
N ILE A 155 2.10 -11.67 3.36
CA ILE A 155 1.12 -10.59 3.36
C ILE A 155 0.75 -10.27 1.91
N CYS A 156 -0.55 -10.15 1.66
CA CYS A 156 -1.06 -9.60 0.42
C CYS A 156 -1.97 -8.40 0.70
N PHE A 157 -1.92 -7.40 -0.18
CA PHE A 157 -2.90 -6.33 -0.29
C PHE A 157 -3.70 -6.60 -1.57
N LYS A 158 -5.01 -6.76 -1.47
CA LYS A 158 -5.88 -7.03 -2.63
C LYS A 158 -7.01 -6.01 -2.70
N GLN A 159 -7.18 -5.37 -3.85
CA GLN A 159 -8.25 -4.40 -4.05
C GLN A 159 -9.61 -5.08 -3.81
N VAL A 160 -10.50 -4.39 -3.11
CA VAL A 160 -11.88 -4.82 -2.93
C VAL A 160 -12.63 -4.54 -4.23
N GLN A 161 -13.25 -5.57 -4.79
CA GLN A 161 -14.05 -5.49 -6.02
C GLN A 161 -15.47 -5.02 -5.74
#